data_AF-A0AAU4EMW1-F1
#
_entry.id   AF-A0AAU4EMW1-F1
#
_cell.length_a   1.000
_cell.length_b   1.000
_cell.length_c   1.000
_cell.angle_alpha   90.00
_cell.angle_beta   90.00
_cell.angle_gamma   90.00
#
_symmetry.space_group_name_H-M   'P 1'
#
loop_
_entity.id
_entity.type
_entity.pdbx_description
1 polymer ?
#
loop_
_entity_poly.entity_id
_entity_poly.type
_entity_poly.pdbx_seq_one_letter_code
_entity_poly.pdbx_strand_id
1 'polypeptide(L)'
;MSTTRRAAVVAIVVCALAFTIAVPLRTYLSQRTEIRQQQAQQALLQQTVAQLQGRKAELSDPAQIEAEARRRLRYVKPGETPYIVQLPEDKAQDTIPQPGQQQIPDGSWYDNLWNQVSGG
;
A
#
# COMPACT_ATOMS: atom_id res chain seq x y z
N MET A 1 21.20 -9.88 67.30
CA MET A 1 22.09 -10.32 66.19
C MET A 1 21.40 -11.26 65.20
N SER A 2 20.56 -12.22 65.64
CA SER A 2 19.82 -13.13 64.74
C SER A 2 18.73 -12.46 63.90
N THR A 3 18.03 -11.46 64.44
CA THR A 3 16.93 -10.75 63.76
C THR A 3 17.42 -9.90 62.59
N THR A 4 18.51 -9.14 62.78
CA THR A 4 19.11 -8.29 61.73
C THR A 4 19.64 -9.13 60.56
N ARG A 5 20.27 -10.27 60.84
CA ARG A 5 20.74 -11.20 59.79
C ARG A 5 19.57 -11.81 59.01
N ARG A 6 18.48 -12.21 59.69
CA ARG A 6 17.27 -12.70 59.03
C ARG A 6 16.61 -11.62 58.17
N ALA A 7 16.51 -10.39 58.67
CA ALA A 7 15.97 -9.27 57.92
C ALA A 7 16.81 -8.96 56.66
N ALA A 8 18.14 -8.99 56.78
CA ALA A 8 19.04 -8.80 55.63
C ALA A 8 18.85 -9.89 54.57
N VAL A 9 18.72 -11.15 54.97
CA VAL A 9 18.45 -12.26 54.04
C VAL A 9 17.10 -12.08 53.34
N VAL A 10 16.04 -11.70 54.06
CA VAL A 10 14.72 -11.44 53.48
C VAL A 10 14.79 -10.29 52.46
N ALA A 11 15.48 -9.19 52.79
CA ALA A 11 15.64 -8.06 51.87
C ALA A 11 16.34 -8.47 50.56
N ILE A 12 17.40 -9.28 50.65
CA ILE A 12 18.12 -9.79 49.47
C ILE A 12 17.20 -10.68 48.61
N VAL A 13 16.40 -11.55 49.23
CA VAL A 13 15.46 -12.43 48.52
C VAL A 13 14.38 -11.61 47.80
N VAL A 14 13.81 -10.59 48.46
CA VAL A 14 12.83 -9.68 47.85
C VAL A 14 13.43 -8.93 46.67
N CYS A 15 14.65 -8.41 46.82
CA CYS A 15 15.36 -7.75 45.72
C CYS A 15 15.62 -8.71 44.55
N ALA A 16 16.05 -9.95 44.82
CA ALA A 16 16.26 -10.95 43.79
C ALA A 16 14.97 -11.26 43.02
N LEU A 17 13.85 -11.48 43.73
CA LEU A 17 12.54 -11.72 43.12
C LEU A 17 12.07 -10.53 42.27
N ALA A 18 12.25 -9.30 42.76
CA ALA A 18 11.92 -8.10 42.01
C ALA A 18 12.73 -7.99 40.71
N PHE A 19 14.04 -8.28 40.75
CA PHE A 19 14.89 -8.29 39.56
C PHE A 19 14.51 -9.40 38.56
N THR A 20 14.13 -10.59 39.05
CA THR A 20 13.65 -11.68 38.19
C THR A 20 12.38 -11.31 37.44
N ILE A 21 11.49 -10.50 38.04
CA ILE A 21 10.19 -10.12 37.46
C ILE A 21 10.28 -8.84 36.60
N ALA A 22 11.25 -7.97 36.86
CA ALA A 22 11.42 -6.71 36.11
C ALA A 22 11.64 -6.92 34.61
N VAL A 23 12.35 -7.98 34.22
CA VAL A 23 12.61 -8.35 32.82
C VAL A 23 11.37 -8.91 32.09
N PRO A 24 10.61 -9.87 32.63
CA PRO A 24 9.41 -10.38 31.96
C PRO A 24 8.27 -9.36 31.88
N LEU A 25 8.24 -8.35 32.74
CA LEU A 25 7.18 -7.33 32.69
C LEU A 25 7.28 -6.46 31.44
N ARG A 26 8.50 -6.08 31.01
CA ARG A 26 8.70 -5.32 29.77
C ARG A 26 8.31 -6.12 28.52
N THR A 27 8.62 -7.42 28.50
CA THR A 27 8.30 -8.28 27.35
C THR A 27 6.82 -8.62 27.27
N TYR A 28 6.13 -8.77 28.40
CA TYR A 28 4.69 -8.96 28.42
C TYR A 28 3.92 -7.77 27.82
N LEU A 29 4.38 -6.54 28.10
CA LEU A 29 3.79 -5.33 27.55
C LEU A 29 4.08 -5.16 26.05
N SER A 30 5.28 -5.49 25.57
CA SER A 30 5.64 -5.42 24.15
C SER A 30 4.92 -6.47 23.30
N GLN A 31 4.71 -7.68 23.84
CA GLN A 31 3.96 -8.73 23.16
C GLN A 31 2.51 -8.33 22.87
N ARG A 32 1.86 -7.57 23.77
CA ARG A 32 0.48 -7.09 23.54
C ARG A 32 0.37 -6.07 22.41
N THR A 33 1.40 -5.27 22.19
CA THR A 33 1.43 -4.34 21.04
C THR A 33 1.66 -5.08 19.74
N GLU A 34 2.54 -6.08 19.72
CA GLU A 34 2.80 -6.90 18.53
C GLU A 34 1.55 -7.68 18.10
N ILE A 35 0.83 -8.32 19.03
CA ILE A 35 -0.40 -9.05 18.71
C ILE A 35 -1.46 -8.11 18.12
N ARG A 36 -1.65 -6.92 18.69
CA ARG A 36 -2.62 -5.94 18.15
C ARG A 36 -2.23 -5.45 16.76
N GLN A 37 -0.95 -5.20 16.52
CA GLN A 37 -0.45 -4.79 15.21
C GLN A 37 -0.64 -5.89 14.16
N GLN A 38 -0.30 -7.14 14.49
CA GLN A 38 -0.48 -8.28 13.60
C GLN A 38 -1.95 -8.52 13.25
N GLN A 39 -2.85 -8.43 14.24
CA GLN A 39 -4.28 -8.57 14.01
C GLN A 39 -4.85 -7.45 13.13
N ALA A 40 -4.45 -6.19 13.38
CA ALA A 40 -4.85 -5.06 12.55
C ALA A 40 -4.36 -5.22 11.10
N GLN A 41 -3.13 -5.68 10.92
CA GLN A 41 -2.56 -5.94 9.60
C GLN A 41 -3.30 -7.07 8.88
N GLN A 42 -3.62 -8.17 9.58
CA GLN A 42 -4.41 -9.26 9.02
C GLN A 42 -5.79 -8.78 8.54
N ALA A 43 -6.49 -7.99 9.35
CA ALA A 43 -7.79 -7.44 8.98
C ALA A 43 -7.71 -6.55 7.74
N LEU A 44 -6.69 -5.68 7.66
CA LEU A 44 -6.46 -4.83 6.51
C LEU A 44 -6.18 -5.65 5.24
N LEU A 45 -5.32 -6.67 5.33
CA LEU A 45 -5.01 -7.55 4.20
C LEU A 45 -6.25 -8.30 3.71
N GLN A 46 -7.07 -8.81 4.62
CA GLN A 46 -8.31 -9.49 4.26
C GLN A 46 -9.28 -8.54 3.51
N GLN A 47 -9.40 -7.30 3.98
CA GLN A 47 -10.20 -6.28 3.29
C GLN A 47 -9.68 -5.98 1.89
N THR A 48 -8.36 -5.82 1.73
CA THR A 48 -7.73 -5.59 0.42
C THR A 48 -7.96 -6.77 -0.52
N VAL A 49 -7.82 -8.01 -0.04
CA VAL A 49 -8.08 -9.21 -0.84
C VAL A 49 -9.54 -9.24 -1.30
N ALA A 50 -10.50 -8.97 -0.41
CA ALA A 50 -11.92 -8.94 -0.78
C ALA A 50 -12.21 -7.86 -1.84
N GLN A 51 -11.64 -6.65 -1.68
CA GLN A 51 -11.77 -5.57 -2.66
C GLN A 51 -11.20 -5.95 -4.02
N LEU A 52 -10.00 -6.53 -4.06
CA LEU A 52 -9.34 -6.94 -5.30
C LEU A 52 -10.08 -8.07 -5.99
N GLN A 53 -10.63 -9.04 -5.24
CA GLN A 53 -11.47 -10.10 -5.79
C GLN A 53 -12.75 -9.53 -6.40
N GLY A 54 -13.39 -8.55 -5.75
CA GLY A 54 -14.54 -7.84 -6.30
C GLY A 54 -14.21 -7.13 -7.61
N ARG A 55 -13.09 -6.39 -7.66
CA ARG A 55 -12.61 -5.74 -8.89
C ARG A 55 -12.29 -6.73 -10.00
N LYS A 56 -11.67 -7.87 -9.67
CA LYS A 56 -11.39 -8.93 -10.64
C LYS A 56 -12.67 -9.53 -11.21
N ALA A 57 -13.70 -9.71 -10.39
CA ALA A 57 -15.01 -10.17 -10.84
C ALA A 57 -15.69 -9.13 -11.73
N GLU A 58 -15.63 -7.85 -11.39
CA GLU A 58 -16.13 -6.76 -12.23
C GLU A 58 -15.42 -6.72 -13.61
N LEU A 59 -14.10 -6.89 -13.62
CA LEU A 59 -13.27 -6.94 -14.82
C LEU A 59 -13.36 -8.27 -15.60
N SER A 60 -14.13 -9.25 -15.13
CA SER A 60 -14.30 -10.52 -15.84
C SER A 60 -15.27 -10.44 -17.02
N ASP A 61 -16.11 -9.39 -17.05
CA ASP A 61 -17.02 -9.12 -18.16
C ASP A 61 -16.32 -8.30 -19.26
N PRO A 62 -16.22 -8.80 -20.49
CA PRO A 62 -15.66 -8.04 -21.61
C PRO A 62 -16.34 -6.68 -21.84
N ALA A 63 -17.64 -6.54 -21.51
CA ALA A 63 -18.32 -5.24 -21.63
C ALA A 63 -17.74 -4.17 -20.69
N GLN A 64 -17.28 -4.56 -19.50
CA GLN A 64 -16.64 -3.65 -18.55
C GLN A 64 -15.24 -3.25 -19.02
N ILE A 65 -14.48 -4.20 -19.56
CA ILE A 65 -13.15 -3.92 -20.14
C ILE A 65 -13.30 -2.93 -21.31
N GLU A 66 -14.28 -3.16 -22.20
CA GLU A 66 -14.58 -2.24 -23.31
C GLU A 66 -15.00 -0.84 -22.81
N ALA A 67 -15.85 -0.78 -21.79
CA ALA A 67 -16.28 0.49 -21.19
C ALA A 67 -15.11 1.24 -20.55
N GLU A 68 -14.21 0.55 -19.85
CA GLU A 68 -13.04 1.15 -19.20
C GLU A 68 -11.98 1.57 -20.22
N ALA A 69 -11.74 0.76 -21.26
CA ALA A 69 -10.88 1.12 -22.39
C ALA A 69 -11.42 2.36 -23.12
N ARG A 70 -12.73 2.45 -23.34
CA ARG A 70 -13.34 3.64 -23.96
C ARG A 70 -13.24 4.87 -23.05
N ARG A 71 -13.43 4.73 -21.73
CA ARG A 71 -13.36 5.84 -20.77
C ARG A 71 -11.93 6.34 -20.54
N ARG A 72 -10.96 5.45 -20.35
CA ARG A 72 -9.58 5.80 -19.97
C ARG A 72 -8.64 5.95 -21.17
N LEU A 73 -8.79 5.09 -22.17
CA LEU A 73 -7.88 5.03 -23.32
C LEU A 73 -8.49 5.63 -24.60
N ARG A 74 -9.77 6.05 -24.56
CA ARG A 74 -10.53 6.55 -25.72
C ARG A 74 -10.55 5.56 -26.90
N TYR A 75 -10.47 4.26 -26.60
CA TYR A 75 -10.57 3.23 -27.62
C TYR A 75 -12.00 3.11 -28.17
N VAL A 76 -12.10 2.77 -29.44
CA VAL A 76 -13.36 2.56 -30.18
C VAL A 76 -13.29 1.24 -30.95
N LYS A 77 -14.45 0.64 -31.26
CA LYS A 77 -14.48 -0.59 -32.07
C LYS A 77 -14.14 -0.28 -33.53
N PRO A 78 -13.59 -1.24 -34.29
CA PRO A 78 -13.42 -1.08 -35.73
C PRO A 78 -14.74 -0.68 -36.40
N GLY A 79 -14.74 0.44 -37.13
CA GLY A 79 -15.92 1.00 -37.78
C GLY A 79 -16.70 2.05 -36.97
N GLU A 80 -16.38 2.28 -35.69
CA GLU A 80 -16.96 3.37 -34.90
C GLU A 80 -16.19 4.70 -35.13
N THR A 81 -16.91 5.82 -35.25
CA THR A 81 -16.29 7.16 -35.32
C THR A 81 -16.31 7.82 -33.93
N PRO A 82 -15.15 8.15 -33.32
CA PRO A 82 -15.10 8.79 -32.01
C PRO A 82 -15.57 10.25 -32.10
N TYR A 83 -16.47 10.66 -31.20
CA TYR A 83 -16.86 12.06 -31.02
C TYR A 83 -16.22 12.62 -29.75
N ILE A 84 -15.60 13.80 -29.87
CA ILE A 84 -15.06 14.54 -28.73
C ILE A 84 -15.88 15.83 -28.63
N VAL A 85 -16.47 16.08 -27.47
CA VAL A 85 -17.20 17.33 -27.23
C VAL A 85 -16.16 18.43 -27.00
N GLN A 86 -15.96 19.28 -27.99
CA GLN A 86 -15.30 20.57 -27.79
C GLN A 86 -16.32 21.55 -27.22
N LEU A 87 -16.11 21.95 -25.96
CA LEU A 87 -16.81 23.12 -25.43
C LEU A 87 -16.17 24.36 -26.09
N PRO A 88 -16.98 25.33 -26.56
CA PRO A 88 -16.45 26.57 -27.08
C PRO A 88 -15.89 27.38 -25.91
N GLU A 89 -14.58 27.28 -25.70
CA GLU A 89 -13.81 28.35 -25.06
C GLU A 89 -13.37 29.29 -26.19
N ASP A 90 -13.55 30.59 -25.97
CA ASP A 90 -13.14 31.64 -26.91
C ASP A 90 -11.74 31.36 -27.48
N LYS A 91 -11.70 31.13 -28.79
CA LYS A 91 -10.54 31.10 -29.69
C LYS A 91 -9.16 30.90 -29.01
N ALA A 92 -8.72 29.66 -28.91
CA ALA A 92 -7.29 29.36 -29.04
C ALA A 92 -7.05 27.97 -29.64
N GLN A 93 -6.83 28.00 -30.96
CA GLN A 93 -5.96 27.12 -31.72
C GLN A 93 -6.33 25.63 -31.81
N ASP A 94 -6.95 25.33 -32.95
CA ASP A 94 -6.80 24.08 -33.67
C ASP A 94 -5.33 23.64 -33.71
N THR A 95 -5.01 22.53 -33.04
CA THR A 95 -3.95 21.64 -33.50
C THR A 95 -4.51 20.24 -33.44
N ILE A 96 -5.02 19.76 -34.58
CA ILE A 96 -5.41 18.37 -34.77
C ILE A 96 -4.11 17.56 -34.84
N PRO A 97 -3.81 16.65 -33.89
CA PRO A 97 -2.61 15.83 -33.97
C PRO A 97 -2.78 14.83 -35.12
N GLN A 98 -1.83 14.82 -36.05
CA GLN A 98 -1.79 13.90 -37.17
C GLN A 98 -1.59 12.46 -36.63
N PRO A 99 -2.45 11.49 -36.98
CA PRO A 99 -2.32 10.11 -36.49
C PRO A 99 -1.04 9.48 -37.08
N GLY A 100 -0.03 9.28 -36.24
CA GLY A 100 1.21 8.59 -36.63
C GLY A 100 2.51 9.15 -36.05
N GLN A 101 2.50 10.33 -35.42
CA GLN A 101 3.69 10.91 -34.78
C GLN A 101 3.46 11.15 -33.30
N GLN A 102 3.43 10.07 -32.53
CA GLN A 102 3.75 10.14 -31.10
C GLN A 102 5.27 10.05 -31.01
N GLN A 103 5.92 11.19 -30.78
CA GLN A 103 7.30 11.20 -30.30
C GLN A 103 7.28 10.45 -28.96
N ILE A 104 7.64 9.17 -28.98
CA ILE A 104 7.87 8.38 -27.78
C ILE A 104 9.07 9.05 -27.10
N PRO A 105 8.92 9.63 -25.91
CA PRO A 105 10.06 10.19 -25.19
C PRO A 105 11.10 9.08 -25.02
N ASP A 106 12.37 9.37 -25.33
CA ASP A 106 13.51 8.44 -25.40
C ASP A 106 13.87 7.71 -24.08
N GLY A 107 12.99 7.74 -23.09
CA GLY A 107 13.10 6.95 -21.89
C GLY A 107 11.76 6.95 -21.20
N SER A 108 11.21 5.77 -20.98
CA SER A 108 10.06 5.66 -20.12
C SER A 108 10.44 6.07 -18.69
N TRP A 109 9.46 6.52 -17.90
CA TRP A 109 9.71 6.87 -16.50
C TRP A 109 10.20 5.66 -15.68
N TYR A 110 9.85 4.43 -16.08
CA TYR A 110 10.25 3.22 -15.38
C TYR A 110 11.73 2.87 -15.63
N ASP A 111 12.26 3.10 -16.83
CA ASP A 111 13.69 2.88 -17.13
C ASP A 111 14.59 3.77 -16.27
N ASN A 112 14.17 5.03 -16.05
CA ASN A 112 14.88 5.97 -15.18
C ASN A 112 14.88 5.52 -13.71
N LEU A 113 13.77 4.91 -13.26
CA LEU A 113 13.62 4.45 -11.88
C LEU A 113 14.45 3.19 -11.61
N TRP A 114 14.50 2.27 -12.57
CA TRP A 114 15.35 1.08 -12.47
C TRP A 114 16.84 1.40 -12.50
N ASN A 115 17.26 2.34 -13.35
CA ASN A 115 18.65 2.81 -13.37
C ASN A 115 19.08 3.47 -12.04
N GLN A 116 18.15 4.12 -11.32
CA GLN A 116 18.43 4.68 -9.99
C GLN A 116 18.62 3.61 -8.91
N VAL A 117 17.97 2.46 -9.03
CA VAL A 117 18.07 1.36 -8.04
C VAL A 117 19.26 0.45 -8.32
N SER A 118 19.61 0.25 -9.59
CA SER A 118 20.77 -0.58 -9.98
C SER A 118 22.08 0.19 -10.05
N GLY A 119 22.04 1.52 -10.16
CA GLY A 119 23.19 2.41 -10.13
C GLY A 119 23.46 2.96 -8.73
N GLY A 120 23.97 2.12 -7.84
CA GLY A 120 24.45 2.47 -6.49
C GLY A 120 25.54 1.51 -6.03
#